data_AF-A0A4Q9DW52-F1
#
_entry.id   AF-A0A4Q9DW52-F1
#
_cell.length_a   1.000
_cell.length_b   1.000
_cell.length_c   1.000
_cell.angle_alpha   90.00
_cell.angle_beta   90.00
_cell.angle_gamma   90.00
#
_symmetry.space_group_name_H-M   'P 1'
#
loop_
_entity.id
_entity.type
_entity.pdbx_description
1 polymer ?
#
loop_
_entity_poly.entity_id
_entity_poly.type
_entity_poly.pdbx_seq_one_letter_code
_entity_poly.pdbx_strand_id
1 'polypeptide(L)'
;MWRSKAAKVILLVIAITAIAVSQSSAMQSVAARTSATVYVLLHYRELGLRFDNVEYSPPFGDYFASFTGKDGRKISFTVTPKFMPVLISYDPLDPGP
;
A
#
# COMPACT_ATOMS: atom_id res chain seq x y z
N MET A 1 -12.46 20.11 -35.14
CA MET A 1 -11.28 20.49 -34.33
C MET A 1 -11.58 20.80 -32.86
N TRP A 2 -12.61 21.60 -32.51
CA TRP A 2 -12.90 22.05 -31.13
C TRP A 2 -13.18 20.92 -30.11
N ARG A 3 -13.97 19.91 -30.50
CA ARG A 3 -14.33 18.76 -29.62
C ARG A 3 -13.09 17.94 -29.19
N SER A 4 -12.09 17.83 -30.07
CA SER A 4 -10.82 17.13 -29.76
C SER A 4 -9.93 17.90 -28.79
N LYS A 5 -9.98 19.24 -28.80
CA LYS A 5 -9.25 20.07 -27.84
C LYS A 5 -9.90 19.99 -26.46
N ALA A 6 -11.22 20.07 -26.38
CA ALA A 6 -11.97 19.89 -25.13
C ALA A 6 -11.75 18.50 -24.53
N ALA A 7 -11.81 17.43 -25.34
CA ALA A 7 -11.53 16.07 -24.86
C ALA A 7 -10.11 15.91 -24.30
N LYS A 8 -9.10 16.51 -24.96
CA LYS A 8 -7.72 16.52 -24.45
C LYS A 8 -7.60 17.26 -23.12
N VAL A 9 -8.26 18.42 -22.99
CA VAL A 9 -8.27 19.18 -21.74
C VAL A 9 -8.96 18.40 -20.61
N ILE A 10 -10.11 17.78 -20.89
CA ILE A 10 -10.82 16.92 -19.92
C ILE A 10 -9.92 15.77 -19.49
N LEU A 11 -9.26 15.09 -20.43
CA LEU A 11 -8.34 14.00 -20.12
C LEU A 11 -7.17 14.47 -19.25
N LEU A 12 -6.63 15.66 -19.53
CA LEU A 12 -5.53 16.24 -18.75
C LEU A 12 -5.98 16.59 -17.32
N VAL A 13 -7.18 17.15 -17.15
CA VAL A 13 -7.76 17.42 -15.83
C VAL A 13 -7.99 16.12 -15.06
N ILE A 14 -8.51 15.07 -15.71
CA ILE A 14 -8.70 13.76 -15.10
C ILE A 14 -7.34 13.19 -14.65
N ALA A 15 -6.31 13.27 -15.49
CA ALA A 15 -4.98 12.77 -15.15
C ALA A 15 -4.38 13.51 -13.94
N ILE A 16 -4.45 14.84 -13.92
CA ILE A 16 -3.96 15.65 -12.79
C ILE A 16 -4.73 15.32 -11.51
N THR A 17 -6.06 15.18 -11.61
CA THR A 17 -6.90 14.82 -10.46
C THR A 17 -6.56 13.42 -9.94
N ALA A 18 -6.35 12.44 -10.83
CA ALA A 18 -5.95 11.09 -10.45
C ALA A 18 -4.59 11.08 -9.73
N ILE A 19 -3.62 11.85 -10.23
CA ILE A 19 -2.31 12.01 -9.58
C ILE A 19 -2.48 12.65 -8.19
N ALA A 20 -3.24 13.74 -8.07
CA ALA A 20 -3.46 14.41 -6.80
C ALA A 20 -4.11 13.47 -5.76
N VAL A 21 -5.13 12.72 -6.15
CA VAL A 21 -5.82 11.75 -5.28
C VAL A 21 -4.88 10.60 -4.88
N SER A 22 -4.00 10.15 -5.77
CA SER A 22 -3.02 9.09 -5.47
C SER A 22 -2.02 9.47 -4.38
N GLN A 23 -1.80 10.77 -4.16
CA GLN A 23 -0.89 11.29 -3.13
C GLN A 23 -1.58 11.55 -1.79
N SER A 24 -2.89 11.28 -1.69
CA SER A 24 -3.63 11.42 -0.43
C SER A 24 -3.28 10.30 0.55
N SER A 25 -3.18 10.63 1.85
CA SER A 25 -2.88 9.66 2.90
C SER A 25 -3.87 8.49 2.95
N ALA A 26 -5.15 8.74 2.62
CA ALA A 26 -6.17 7.71 2.53
C ALA A 26 -5.84 6.68 1.43
N MET A 27 -5.46 7.14 0.24
CA MET A 27 -5.13 6.24 -0.88
C MET A 27 -3.85 5.45 -0.59
N GLN A 28 -2.89 6.08 0.08
CA GLN A 28 -1.64 5.45 0.49
C GLN A 28 -1.86 4.34 1.53
N SER A 29 -2.73 4.56 2.52
CA SER A 29 -3.11 3.51 3.49
C SER A 29 -3.80 2.32 2.80
N VAL A 30 -4.66 2.58 1.81
CA VAL A 30 -5.32 1.52 1.02
C VAL A 30 -4.29 0.75 0.20
N ALA A 31 -3.35 1.44 -0.46
CA ALA A 31 -2.28 0.81 -1.20
C ALA A 31 -1.38 -0.04 -0.31
N ALA A 32 -0.94 0.47 0.85
CA ALA A 32 -0.13 -0.26 1.82
C ALA A 32 -0.82 -1.52 2.35
N ARG A 33 -2.10 -1.41 2.73
CA ARG A 33 -2.92 -2.56 3.13
C ARG A 33 -3.00 -3.60 2.01
N THR A 34 -3.27 -3.16 0.78
CA THR A 34 -3.47 -4.07 -0.35
C THR A 34 -2.18 -4.77 -0.73
N SER A 35 -1.09 -4.03 -0.89
CA SER A 35 0.25 -4.59 -1.15
C SER A 35 0.66 -5.59 -0.08
N ALA A 36 0.51 -5.26 1.21
CA ALA A 36 0.85 -6.17 2.30
C ALA A 36 -0.04 -7.41 2.32
N THR A 37 -1.35 -7.25 2.09
CA THR A 37 -2.27 -8.39 2.06
C THR A 37 -1.95 -9.33 0.91
N VAL A 38 -1.69 -8.80 -0.29
CA VAL A 38 -1.30 -9.59 -1.46
C VAL A 38 0.02 -10.28 -1.21
N TYR A 39 1.02 -9.57 -0.68
CA TYR A 39 2.32 -10.13 -0.38
C TYR A 39 2.22 -11.29 0.63
N VAL A 40 1.52 -11.09 1.75
CA VAL A 40 1.31 -12.13 2.77
C VAL A 40 0.52 -13.31 2.22
N LEU A 41 -0.48 -13.07 1.38
CA LEU A 41 -1.25 -14.15 0.74
C LEU A 41 -0.40 -14.99 -0.22
N LEU A 42 0.55 -14.36 -0.91
CA LEU A 42 1.43 -15.04 -1.86
C LEU A 42 2.57 -15.80 -1.16
N HIS A 43 3.15 -15.24 -0.12
CA HIS A 43 4.35 -15.79 0.53
C HIS A 43 4.05 -16.63 1.78
N TYR A 44 2.96 -16.34 2.49
CA TYR A 44 2.67 -16.90 3.82
C TYR A 44 1.25 -17.45 3.94
N ARG A 45 0.69 -17.95 2.83
CA ARG A 45 -0.70 -18.44 2.80
C ARG A 45 -0.98 -19.51 3.86
N GLU A 46 -0.06 -20.44 4.06
CA GLU A 46 -0.21 -21.52 5.05
C GLU A 46 -0.30 -21.03 6.50
N LEU A 47 0.32 -19.89 6.82
CA LEU A 47 0.33 -19.34 8.19
C LEU A 47 -1.04 -18.81 8.61
N GLY A 48 -1.96 -18.62 7.64
CA GLY A 48 -3.32 -18.18 7.90
C GLY A 48 -3.39 -16.82 8.59
N LEU A 49 -2.43 -15.94 8.30
CA LEU A 49 -2.32 -14.60 8.84
C LEU A 49 -3.55 -13.77 8.46
N ARG A 50 -4.15 -13.09 9.44
CA ARG A 50 -5.30 -12.19 9.23
C ARG A 50 -4.85 -10.75 9.37
N PHE A 51 -5.20 -9.92 8.39
CA PHE A 51 -4.94 -8.48 8.46
C PHE A 51 -5.62 -7.87 9.68
N ASP A 52 -4.88 -7.09 10.46
CA ASP A 52 -5.36 -6.38 11.65
C ASP A 52 -5.51 -4.88 11.36
N ASN A 53 -4.40 -4.19 11.14
CA ASN A 53 -4.39 -2.76 10.88
C ASN A 53 -3.19 -2.32 10.03
N VAL A 54 -3.27 -1.11 9.46
CA VAL A 54 -2.15 -0.40 8.85
C VAL A 54 -1.96 0.94 9.56
N GLU A 55 -0.74 1.22 10.03
CA GLU A 55 -0.42 2.44 10.75
C GLU A 55 0.69 3.21 10.03
N TYR A 56 0.48 4.51 9.83
CA TYR A 56 1.52 5.37 9.29
C TYR A 56 2.44 5.82 10.41
N SER A 57 3.75 5.67 10.23
CA SER A 57 4.74 6.19 11.16
C SER A 57 5.40 7.45 10.60
N PRO A 58 5.03 8.65 11.08
CA PRO A 58 5.61 9.89 10.61
C PRO A 58 7.15 9.96 10.71
N PRO A 59 7.80 9.43 11.77
CA PRO A 59 9.26 9.45 11.87
C PRO A 59 10.01 8.71 10.76
N PHE A 60 9.45 7.59 10.27
CA PHE A 60 10.10 6.75 9.26
C PHE A 60 9.55 7.00 7.85
N GLY A 61 8.38 7.63 7.73
CA GLY A 61 7.71 7.83 6.45
C GLY A 61 7.09 6.55 5.88
N ASP A 62 7.04 5.49 6.68
CA ASP A 62 6.62 4.15 6.31
C ASP A 62 5.22 3.81 6.86
N TYR A 63 4.59 2.82 6.24
CA TYR A 63 3.40 2.17 6.78
C TYR A 63 3.78 0.84 7.43
N PHE A 64 3.23 0.56 8.61
CA PHE A 64 3.34 -0.74 9.26
C PHE A 64 2.03 -1.50 9.08
N ALA A 65 2.07 -2.59 8.32
CA ALA A 65 0.93 -3.48 8.13
C ALA A 65 1.02 -4.65 9.12
N SER A 66 0.08 -4.68 10.06
CA SER A 66 0.01 -5.70 11.10
C SER A 66 -0.93 -6.84 10.71
N PHE A 67 -0.50 -8.07 11.00
CA PHE A 67 -1.26 -9.29 10.82
C PHE A 67 -1.22 -10.12 12.10
N THR A 68 -2.31 -10.86 12.35
CA THR A 68 -2.42 -11.76 13.49
C THR A 68 -2.48 -13.20 13.00
N GLY A 69 -1.58 -14.04 13.53
CA GLY A 69 -1.55 -15.47 13.29
C GLY A 69 -2.64 -16.23 14.05
N LYS A 70 -2.86 -17.49 13.70
CA LYS A 70 -3.83 -18.37 14.40
C LYS A 70 -3.49 -18.60 15.87
N ASP A 71 -2.22 -18.48 16.22
CA ASP A 71 -1.67 -18.57 17.58
C ASP A 71 -1.79 -17.26 18.38
N GLY A 72 -2.39 -16.23 17.78
CA GLY A 72 -2.53 -14.90 18.39
C GLY A 72 -1.27 -14.04 18.31
N ARG A 73 -0.18 -14.52 17.68
CA ARG A 73 1.03 -13.71 17.50
C ARG A 73 0.78 -12.61 16.48
N LYS A 74 1.23 -11.40 16.81
CA LYS A 74 1.17 -10.24 15.92
C LYS A 74 2.47 -10.10 15.15
N ILE A 75 2.37 -9.97 13.84
CA ILE A 75 3.48 -9.84 12.90
C ILE A 75 3.28 -8.54 12.13
N SER A 76 4.27 -7.68 12.12
CA SER A 76 4.20 -6.37 11.46
C SER A 76 5.21 -6.29 10.33
N PHE A 77 4.71 -6.03 9.12
CA PHE A 77 5.51 -5.78 7.93
C PHE A 77 5.69 -4.29 7.74
N THR A 78 6.88 -3.87 7.31
CA THR A 78 7.13 -2.48 6.92
C THR A 78 6.89 -2.33 5.43
N VAL A 79 6.12 -1.33 5.07
CA VAL A 79 5.64 -1.09 3.72
C VAL A 79 6.12 0.30 3.28
N THR A 80 6.93 0.34 2.22
CA THR A 80 7.52 1.56 1.64
C THR A 80 7.51 1.48 0.11
N PRO A 81 7.44 2.59 -0.65
CA PRO A 81 7.35 3.97 -0.20
C PRO A 81 5.92 4.38 0.12
N LYS A 82 5.78 5.56 0.74
CA LYS A 82 4.53 6.31 0.84
C LYS A 82 3.83 6.53 -0.52
N PHE A 83 4.58 6.52 -1.62
CA PHE A 83 4.06 6.72 -2.98
C PHE A 83 4.23 5.45 -3.82
N MET A 84 3.26 5.20 -4.70
CA MET A 84 3.28 4.06 -5.61
C MET A 84 4.58 4.01 -6.46
N PRO A 85 5.11 2.81 -6.77
CA PRO A 85 4.61 1.49 -6.34
C PRO A 85 4.96 1.20 -4.87
N VAL A 86 3.97 0.73 -4.10
CA VAL A 86 4.13 0.40 -2.67
C VAL A 86 4.66 -1.04 -2.53
N LEU A 87 5.81 -1.19 -1.90
CA LEU A 87 6.58 -2.44 -1.75
C LEU A 87 6.73 -2.83 -0.27
N ILE A 88 7.05 -4.11 -0.01
CA ILE A 88 7.46 -4.55 1.33
C ILE A 88 8.93 -4.23 1.49
N SER A 89 9.25 -3.41 2.50
CA SER A 89 10.62 -3.00 2.80
C SER A 89 11.26 -3.84 3.90
N TYR A 90 10.46 -4.42 4.79
CA TYR A 90 10.96 -5.31 5.84
C TYR A 90 9.94 -6.41 6.10
N ASP A 91 10.44 -7.63 6.08
CA ASP A 91 9.71 -8.85 6.35
C ASP A 91 10.30 -9.52 7.60
N PRO A 92 9.57 -9.57 8.73
CA PRO A 92 10.05 -10.21 9.94
C PRO A 92 10.12 -11.74 9.84
N LEU A 93 9.46 -12.36 8.85
CA LEU A 93 9.46 -13.82 8.65
C LEU A 93 10.58 -14.27 7.71
N ASP A 94 11.10 -13.36 6.89
CA ASP A 94 12.29 -13.54 6.06
C ASP A 94 13.13 -12.26 6.10
N PRO A 95 13.95 -12.06 7.15
CA PRO A 95 14.72 -10.83 7.31
C PRO A 95 15.85 -10.66 6.27
N GLY A 96 16.03 -11.63 5.34
CA GLY A 96 17.19 -11.69 4.46
C GLY A 96 18.49 -12.04 5.20
N PRO A 97 19.60 -12.23 4.46
CA PRO A 97 20.94 -12.39 5.05
C PRO A 97 21.50 -11.11 5.69
#